data_AF-A0A1H6HYS7-F1
#
_entry.id   AF-A0A1H6HYS7-F1
#
_cell.length_a   1.000
_cell.length_b   1.000
_cell.length_c   1.000
_cell.angle_alpha   90.00
_cell.angle_beta   90.00
_cell.angle_gamma   90.00
#
_symmetry.space_group_name_H-M   'P 1'
#
loop_
_entity.id
_entity.type
_entity.pdbx_description
1 polymer ?
#
loop_
_entity_poly.entity_id
_entity_poly.type
_entity_poly.pdbx_seq_one_letter_code
_entity_poly.pdbx_strand_id
1 'polypeptide(L)'
;MENVSINMNQTKTPVYFVDEKDIKDLVKQFNPTKKIGDVKIPELEKKINEIPFVDSANVYMNLNGNLNVDIKQRIPIFRLNKNGKDFYVDEKGVEFPISRNFSYPCMLVMGDVDASEYQELGQLVEKIDKDDFSKKYFIGIKKEKNNYNLLTSDGNYKVEIGDLENIDFKVKGFKTFVEKYLVYQNPNKYKKISVKYNNQIVTTLNPYFKENDSILRNAPKIEIKPEVESHKPEEKKSETKPEPKKEIKKAEPKKSKAKKETSKPKKIEKKSEPKKTSQKKKETSFKSSSEKKKKAKVVVE
;
A
#
# COMPACT_ATOMS: atom_id res chain seq x y z
N MET A 1 15.38 26.52 35.36
CA MET A 1 14.90 26.06 34.04
C MET A 1 13.79 25.05 34.29
N GLU A 2 12.67 25.50 34.86
CA GLU A 2 11.59 24.59 35.28
C GLU A 2 10.52 24.43 34.17
N ASN A 3 10.48 25.38 33.23
CA ASN A 3 9.42 25.52 32.23
C ASN A 3 9.91 25.15 30.81
N VAL A 4 10.54 23.97 30.66
CA VAL A 4 10.84 23.38 29.33
C VAL A 4 10.00 22.13 29.13
N SER A 5 8.93 22.26 28.34
CA SER A 5 8.07 21.15 27.92
C SER A 5 8.66 20.49 26.68
N ILE A 6 8.72 19.16 26.64
CA ILE A 6 9.08 18.40 25.43
C ILE A 6 7.96 17.41 25.14
N ASN A 7 7.37 17.53 23.96
CA ASN A 7 6.28 16.68 23.52
C ASN A 7 6.78 15.79 22.37
N MET A 8 7.08 14.52 22.68
CA MET A 8 7.36 13.51 21.66
C MET A 8 6.01 13.12 21.02
N ASN A 9 5.73 13.65 19.83
CA ASN A 9 4.48 13.43 19.09
C ASN A 9 4.40 11.96 18.61
N GLN A 10 3.77 11.13 19.42
CA GLN A 10 3.56 9.71 19.12
C GLN A 10 2.53 9.55 17.99
N THR A 11 2.83 8.68 17.03
CA THR A 11 1.89 8.29 15.98
C THR A 11 1.24 6.95 16.31
N LYS A 12 0.46 6.37 15.39
CA LYS A 12 -0.20 5.05 15.58
C LYS A 12 0.78 3.93 15.99
N THR A 13 2.03 4.01 15.55
CA THR A 13 3.10 3.14 16.06
C THR A 13 4.06 4.00 16.89
N PRO A 14 4.33 3.63 18.15
CA PRO A 14 5.32 4.36 18.96
C PRO A 14 6.73 4.08 18.43
N VAL A 15 7.57 5.11 18.48
CA VAL A 15 8.99 5.07 18.08
C VAL A 15 9.83 5.74 19.16
N TYR A 16 11.00 5.16 19.45
CA TYR A 16 11.87 5.55 20.56
C TYR A 16 13.32 5.75 20.09
N PHE A 17 13.49 6.48 18.98
CA PHE A 17 14.80 6.79 18.41
C PHE A 17 15.50 7.98 19.08
N VAL A 18 14.75 8.87 19.73
CA VAL A 18 15.24 10.10 20.37
C VAL A 18 14.82 10.12 21.84
N ASP A 19 15.79 10.24 22.75
CA ASP A 19 15.57 10.37 24.18
C ASP A 19 15.30 11.83 24.58
N GLU A 20 14.37 12.06 25.52
CA GLU A 20 14.09 13.42 26.04
C GLU A 20 15.31 14.10 26.69
N LYS A 21 16.23 13.30 27.23
CA LYS A 21 17.43 13.80 27.94
C LYS A 21 18.35 14.53 26.99
N ASP A 22 18.64 13.93 25.84
CA ASP A 22 19.49 14.47 24.78
C ASP A 22 18.94 15.82 24.29
N ILE A 23 17.62 15.92 24.13
CA ILE A 23 16.96 17.19 23.77
C ILE A 23 17.00 18.20 24.92
N LYS A 24 16.81 17.79 26.18
CA LYS A 24 16.96 18.67 27.36
C LYS A 24 18.39 19.22 27.46
N ASP A 25 19.39 18.45 27.10
CA ASP A 25 20.80 18.88 27.12
C ASP A 25 21.17 19.74 25.90
N LEU A 26 20.62 19.46 24.72
CA LEU A 26 20.72 20.34 23.55
C LEU A 26 20.08 21.72 23.81
N VAL A 27 18.90 21.76 24.45
CA VAL A 27 18.24 23.01 24.85
C VAL A 27 19.09 23.79 25.87
N LYS A 28 19.79 23.12 26.80
CA LYS A 28 20.74 23.78 27.72
C LYS A 28 21.92 24.38 26.97
N GLN A 29 22.48 23.67 25.99
CA GLN A 29 23.61 24.16 25.18
C GLN A 29 23.25 25.45 24.41
N PHE A 30 22.01 25.55 23.90
CA PHE A 30 21.50 26.73 23.19
C PHE A 30 20.91 27.80 24.13
N ASN A 31 20.85 27.56 25.45
CA ASN A 31 20.48 28.56 26.47
C ASN A 31 21.45 28.54 27.67
N PRO A 32 22.72 28.96 27.48
CA PRO A 32 23.71 28.97 28.56
C PRO A 32 23.41 30.02 29.65
N THR A 33 22.76 31.14 29.31
CA THR A 33 22.40 32.21 30.26
C THR A 33 21.19 31.86 31.13
N LYS A 34 20.46 30.79 30.78
CA LYS A 34 19.21 30.32 31.43
C LYS A 34 18.05 31.34 31.39
N LYS A 35 18.19 32.42 30.63
CA LYS A 35 17.13 33.43 30.42
C LYS A 35 16.20 32.98 29.30
N ILE A 36 14.94 33.39 29.38
CA ILE A 36 13.93 33.01 28.38
C ILE A 36 14.08 33.83 27.09
N GLY A 37 14.36 35.13 27.20
CA GLY A 37 14.52 36.03 26.04
C GLY A 37 15.80 35.83 25.23
N ASP A 38 16.81 35.15 25.77
CA ASP A 38 18.09 34.89 25.09
C ASP A 38 18.02 33.64 24.19
N VAL A 39 16.91 32.87 24.24
CA VAL A 39 16.76 31.62 23.47
C VAL A 39 16.57 31.92 21.99
N LYS A 40 17.58 31.58 21.19
CA LYS A 40 17.48 31.61 19.73
C LYS A 40 16.64 30.44 19.20
N ILE A 41 15.33 30.56 19.33
CA ILE A 41 14.34 29.54 18.91
C ILE A 41 14.61 28.98 17.49
N PRO A 42 14.88 29.79 16.43
CA PRO A 42 15.11 29.24 15.09
C PRO A 42 16.42 28.46 14.93
N GLU A 43 17.49 28.82 15.67
CA GLU A 43 18.75 28.08 15.64
C GLU A 43 18.60 26.73 16.37
N LEU A 44 17.89 26.72 17.50
CA LEU A 44 17.56 25.51 18.26
C LEU A 44 16.63 24.57 17.46
N GLU A 45 15.56 25.09 16.86
CA GLU A 45 14.65 24.31 16.02
C GLU A 45 15.37 23.66 14.84
N LYS A 46 16.20 24.45 14.13
CA LYS A 46 17.04 23.92 13.04
C LYS A 46 17.95 22.81 13.57
N LYS A 47 18.59 23.00 14.74
CA LYS A 47 19.52 22.01 15.29
C LYS A 47 18.84 20.70 15.72
N ILE A 48 17.58 20.75 16.15
CA ILE A 48 16.78 19.53 16.43
C ILE A 48 16.36 18.87 15.10
N ASN A 49 15.98 19.63 14.07
CA ASN A 49 15.67 19.10 12.74
C ASN A 49 16.89 18.50 12.01
N GLU A 50 18.13 18.86 12.39
CA GLU A 50 19.37 18.22 11.91
C GLU A 50 19.61 16.82 12.52
N ILE A 51 18.83 16.37 13.52
CA ILE A 51 18.92 15.02 14.09
C ILE A 51 18.28 14.02 13.09
N PRO A 52 19.00 12.99 12.59
CA PRO A 52 18.47 12.13 11.52
C PRO A 52 17.15 11.42 11.83
N PHE A 53 16.89 11.15 13.11
CA PHE A 53 15.69 10.50 13.61
C PHE A 53 14.45 11.41 13.71
N VAL A 54 14.58 12.72 13.46
CA VAL A 54 13.49 13.70 13.53
C VAL A 54 12.92 13.92 12.13
N ASP A 55 11.59 13.81 12.00
CA ASP A 55 10.86 14.15 10.77
C ASP A 55 10.55 15.65 10.70
N SER A 56 10.14 16.21 11.85
CA SER A 56 9.94 17.64 12.04
C SER A 56 9.95 17.98 13.53
N ALA A 57 10.66 19.03 13.92
CA ALA A 57 10.54 19.67 15.23
C ALA A 57 10.01 21.10 15.08
N ASN A 58 9.18 21.52 16.04
CA ASN A 58 8.62 22.86 16.20
C ASN A 58 8.99 23.36 17.60
N VAL A 59 9.63 24.53 17.70
CA VAL A 59 10.05 25.12 18.98
C VAL A 59 9.35 26.46 19.18
N TYR A 60 8.59 26.59 20.26
CA TYR A 60 7.82 27.82 20.50
C TYR A 60 7.67 28.15 21.99
N MET A 61 7.62 29.44 22.28
CA MET A 61 7.33 29.95 23.61
C MET A 61 5.83 30.21 23.75
N ASN A 62 5.24 29.83 24.89
CA ASN A 62 3.85 30.18 25.21
C ASN A 62 3.77 31.51 26.00
N LEU A 63 2.56 32.05 26.16
CA LEU A 63 2.32 33.32 26.88
C LEU A 63 2.75 33.29 28.36
N ASN A 64 2.96 32.11 28.94
CA ASN A 64 3.41 31.93 30.33
C ASN A 64 4.95 31.92 30.45
N GLY A 65 5.69 32.10 29.34
CA GLY A 65 7.15 32.05 29.29
C GLY A 65 7.74 30.63 29.26
N ASN A 66 6.93 29.60 29.04
CA ASN A 66 7.41 28.23 28.91
C ASN A 66 7.90 27.98 27.49
N LEU A 67 9.08 27.37 27.36
CA LEU A 67 9.59 26.87 26.09
C LEU A 67 9.01 25.47 25.83
N ASN A 68 8.39 25.27 24.68
CA ASN A 68 7.79 24.02 24.26
C ASN A 68 8.54 23.51 23.02
N VAL A 69 8.84 22.21 23.00
CA VAL A 69 9.62 21.55 21.96
C VAL A 69 8.83 20.33 21.51
N ASP A 70 8.11 20.49 20.40
CA ASP A 70 7.24 19.46 19.83
C ASP A 70 8.03 18.71 18.75
N ILE A 71 8.33 17.42 18.99
CA ILE A 71 9.18 16.61 18.12
C ILE A 71 8.37 15.46 17.53
N LYS A 72 8.28 15.42 16.21
CA LYS A 72 7.82 14.25 15.45
C LYS A 72 9.04 13.46 15.00
N GLN A 73 9.18 12.22 15.47
CA GLN A 73 10.21 11.30 15.03
C GLN A 73 9.88 10.68 13.67
N ARG A 74 10.90 10.24 12.91
CA ARG A 74 10.73 9.45 11.68
C ARG A 74 10.20 8.05 12.01
N ILE A 75 9.44 7.50 11.06
CA ILE A 75 8.93 6.13 11.09
C ILE A 75 9.45 5.45 9.83
N PRO A 76 10.22 4.35 9.92
CA PRO A 76 10.66 3.65 8.74
C PRO A 76 9.55 2.76 8.18
N ILE A 77 9.39 2.77 6.86
CA ILE A 77 8.60 1.74 6.15
C ILE A 77 9.44 0.48 5.97
N PHE A 78 10.74 0.61 5.69
CA PHE A 78 11.64 -0.53 5.54
C PHE A 78 13.06 -0.25 6.05
N ARG A 79 13.82 -1.34 6.27
CA ARG A 79 15.26 -1.32 6.51
C ARG A 79 15.96 -1.72 5.22
N LEU A 80 16.90 -0.92 4.73
CA LEU A 80 17.72 -1.20 3.56
C LEU A 80 19.12 -1.65 3.99
N ASN A 81 19.54 -2.85 3.58
CA ASN A 81 20.93 -3.27 3.65
C ASN A 81 21.64 -2.92 2.33
N LYS A 82 22.49 -1.88 2.37
CA LYS A 82 23.32 -1.43 1.25
C LYS A 82 24.79 -1.69 1.56
N ASN A 83 25.41 -2.56 0.77
CA ASN A 83 26.82 -2.99 0.89
C ASN A 83 27.22 -3.40 2.32
N GLY A 84 26.35 -4.14 3.02
CA GLY A 84 26.59 -4.61 4.40
C GLY A 84 26.34 -3.57 5.51
N LYS A 85 25.87 -2.37 5.17
CA LYS A 85 25.40 -1.37 6.14
C LYS A 85 23.87 -1.30 6.14
N ASP A 86 23.28 -1.28 7.33
CA ASP A 86 21.84 -1.12 7.50
C ASP A 86 21.45 0.35 7.67
N PHE A 87 20.45 0.75 6.90
CA PHE A 87 19.77 2.04 6.97
C PHE A 87 18.27 1.84 7.10
N TYR A 88 17.58 2.86 7.57
CA TYR A 88 16.13 2.95 7.59
C TYR A 88 15.67 3.93 6.50
N VAL A 89 14.49 3.69 5.91
CA VAL A 89 13.88 4.59 4.91
C VAL A 89 12.45 4.89 5.32
N ASP A 90 12.08 6.18 5.35
CA ASP A 90 10.74 6.66 5.70
C ASP A 90 9.75 6.74 4.52
N GLU A 91 8.50 7.10 4.81
CA GLU A 91 7.42 7.28 3.83
C GLU A 91 7.74 8.27 2.70
N LYS A 92 8.63 9.24 2.95
CA LYS A 92 9.03 10.26 1.98
C LYS A 92 10.18 9.77 1.08
N GLY A 93 10.76 8.60 1.38
CA GLY A 93 11.97 8.11 0.74
C GLY A 93 13.25 8.73 1.30
N VAL A 94 13.24 9.27 2.53
CA VAL A 94 14.46 9.76 3.19
C VAL A 94 15.15 8.61 3.90
N GLU A 95 16.42 8.38 3.57
CA GLU A 95 17.27 7.42 4.29
C GLU A 95 17.87 8.04 5.57
N PHE A 96 17.90 7.25 6.65
CA PHE A 96 18.48 7.61 7.94
C PHE A 96 19.16 6.39 8.60
N PRO A 97 20.17 6.58 9.48
CA PRO A 97 20.90 5.44 10.06
C PRO A 97 20.04 4.63 11.04
N ILE A 98 20.44 3.39 11.32
CA ILE A 98 19.90 2.64 12.45
C ILE A 98 20.30 3.28 13.80
N SER A 99 19.38 3.30 14.77
CA SER A 99 19.71 3.69 16.15
C SER A 99 20.31 2.51 16.93
N ARG A 100 21.15 2.82 17.92
CA ARG A 100 21.67 1.85 18.89
C ARG A 100 20.68 1.57 20.03
N ASN A 101 19.79 2.54 20.32
CA ASN A 101 18.88 2.48 21.46
C ASN A 101 17.58 1.75 21.12
N PHE A 102 17.15 1.78 19.84
CA PHE A 102 15.87 1.25 19.39
C PHE A 102 15.92 0.68 17.97
N SER A 103 15.33 -0.50 17.78
CA SER A 103 15.17 -1.16 16.49
C SER A 103 13.68 -1.34 16.17
N TYR A 104 13.16 -0.52 15.26
CA TYR A 104 11.80 -0.66 14.75
C TYR A 104 11.63 -1.92 13.87
N PRO A 105 10.53 -2.69 14.04
CA PRO A 105 10.22 -3.87 13.23
C PRO A 105 9.56 -3.47 11.90
N CYS A 106 10.33 -3.51 10.81
CA CYS A 106 9.87 -3.28 9.45
C CYS A 106 10.52 -4.27 8.47
N MET A 107 10.04 -4.32 7.22
CA MET A 107 10.54 -5.24 6.21
C MET A 107 12.01 -4.99 5.87
N LEU A 108 12.80 -6.06 5.72
CA LEU A 108 14.20 -5.98 5.27
C LEU A 108 14.27 -5.98 3.73
N VAL A 109 14.93 -4.97 3.17
CA VAL A 109 15.29 -4.84 1.77
C VAL A 109 16.78 -5.08 1.61
N MET A 110 17.18 -5.89 0.63
CA MET A 110 18.58 -6.22 0.35
C MET A 110 18.94 -5.99 -1.13
N GLY A 111 20.15 -5.52 -1.38
CA GLY A 111 20.70 -5.34 -2.73
C GLY A 111 20.90 -3.87 -3.09
N ASP A 112 21.31 -3.64 -4.33
CA ASP A 112 21.72 -2.31 -4.79
C ASP A 112 20.51 -1.48 -5.26
N VAL A 113 19.70 -1.00 -4.30
CA VAL A 113 18.51 -0.17 -4.53
C VAL A 113 18.93 1.30 -4.68
N ASP A 114 18.36 1.98 -5.66
CA ASP A 114 18.60 3.38 -5.96
C ASP A 114 17.61 4.28 -5.21
N ALA A 115 18.06 5.46 -4.76
CA ALA A 115 17.22 6.36 -3.95
C ALA A 115 15.95 6.83 -4.67
N SER A 116 15.95 6.84 -6.00
CA SER A 116 14.77 7.09 -6.84
C SER A 116 13.68 6.03 -6.70
N GLU A 117 14.03 4.78 -6.38
CA GLU A 117 13.08 3.66 -6.24
C GLU A 117 12.46 3.61 -4.83
N TYR A 118 13.01 4.32 -3.85
CA TYR A 118 12.62 4.20 -2.44
C TYR A 118 11.12 4.46 -2.20
N GLN A 119 10.50 5.40 -2.93
CA GLN A 119 9.07 5.68 -2.79
C GLN A 119 8.17 4.60 -3.40
N GLU A 120 8.54 4.03 -4.55
CA GLU A 120 7.82 2.91 -5.18
C GLU A 120 7.97 1.63 -4.35
N LEU A 121 9.16 1.38 -3.82
CA LEU A 121 9.44 0.27 -2.92
C LEU A 121 8.73 0.43 -1.57
N GLY A 122 8.63 1.66 -1.07
CA GLY A 122 7.79 2.02 0.07
C GLY A 122 6.33 1.65 -0.15
N GLN A 123 5.77 1.92 -1.34
CA GLN A 123 4.42 1.47 -1.70
C GLN A 123 4.30 -0.06 -1.74
N LEU A 124 5.29 -0.79 -2.27
CA LEU A 124 5.29 -2.27 -2.26
C LEU A 124 5.22 -2.82 -0.83
N VAL A 125 6.07 -2.32 0.07
CA VAL A 125 6.05 -2.73 1.49
C VAL A 125 4.73 -2.34 2.15
N GLU A 126 4.22 -1.13 1.91
CA GLU A 126 2.94 -0.67 2.45
C GLU A 126 1.74 -1.52 1.97
N LYS A 127 1.74 -2.02 0.73
CA LYS A 127 0.71 -2.97 0.25
C LYS A 127 0.84 -4.36 0.88
N ILE A 128 2.06 -4.80 1.18
CA ILE A 128 2.30 -6.07 1.90
C ILE A 128 1.85 -5.95 3.36
N ASP A 129 2.19 -4.86 4.04
CA ASP A 129 1.82 -4.60 5.44
C ASP A 129 0.31 -4.39 5.65
N LYS A 130 -0.43 -3.98 4.61
CA LYS A 130 -1.90 -3.84 4.62
C LYS A 130 -2.67 -5.16 4.53
N ASP A 131 -2.02 -6.28 4.19
CA ASP A 131 -2.67 -7.59 4.05
C ASP A 131 -2.08 -8.60 5.06
N ASP A 132 -2.89 -9.01 6.04
CA ASP A 132 -2.48 -9.91 7.14
C ASP A 132 -1.85 -11.23 6.70
N PHE A 133 -2.18 -11.69 5.48
CA PHE A 133 -1.51 -12.84 4.87
C PHE A 133 -0.12 -12.44 4.35
N SER A 134 -0.05 -11.46 3.45
CA SER A 134 1.20 -11.02 2.81
C SER A 134 2.24 -10.55 3.84
N LYS A 135 1.82 -9.80 4.87
CA LYS A 135 2.64 -9.35 6.01
C LYS A 135 3.30 -10.49 6.79
N LYS A 136 2.65 -11.65 6.88
CA LYS A 136 3.18 -12.85 7.56
C LYS A 136 3.96 -13.75 6.61
N TYR A 137 3.61 -13.73 5.33
CA TYR A 137 4.19 -14.60 4.32
C TYR A 137 5.51 -14.08 3.74
N PHE A 138 5.72 -12.76 3.71
CA PHE A 138 6.94 -12.14 3.19
C PHE A 138 7.79 -11.55 4.31
N ILE A 139 9.02 -12.06 4.45
CA ILE A 139 9.97 -11.64 5.49
C ILE A 139 10.95 -10.57 5.00
N GLY A 140 11.04 -10.35 3.68
CA GLY A 140 11.97 -9.39 3.09
C GLY A 140 11.87 -9.30 1.57
N ILE A 141 12.64 -8.38 1.00
CA ILE A 141 12.73 -8.11 -0.43
C ILE A 141 14.20 -8.11 -0.85
N LYS A 142 14.52 -8.67 -2.01
CA LYS A 142 15.85 -8.64 -2.61
C LYS A 142 15.82 -8.15 -4.05
N LYS A 143 16.51 -7.04 -4.34
CA LYS A 143 16.78 -6.57 -5.71
C LYS A 143 17.94 -7.40 -6.28
N GLU A 144 17.68 -8.12 -7.38
CA GLU A 144 18.69 -8.86 -8.14
C GLU A 144 18.72 -8.30 -9.57
N LYS A 145 19.69 -7.42 -9.85
CA LYS A 145 19.71 -6.54 -11.04
C LYS A 145 18.40 -5.73 -11.08
N ASN A 146 17.69 -5.71 -12.21
CA ASN A 146 16.44 -4.96 -12.40
C ASN A 146 15.18 -5.79 -12.02
N ASN A 147 15.30 -6.77 -11.11
CA ASN A 147 14.16 -7.57 -10.64
C ASN A 147 14.10 -7.60 -9.11
N TYR A 148 12.96 -7.21 -8.56
CA TYR A 148 12.61 -7.40 -7.16
C TYR A 148 12.09 -8.83 -6.93
N ASN A 149 12.59 -9.45 -5.87
CA ASN A 149 12.17 -10.77 -5.41
C ASN A 149 11.69 -10.66 -3.96
N LEU A 150 10.52 -11.19 -3.63
CA LEU A 150 10.09 -11.35 -2.23
C LEU A 150 10.65 -12.65 -1.67
N LEU A 151 11.12 -12.56 -0.42
CA LEU A 151 11.60 -13.67 0.39
C LEU A 151 10.43 -14.17 1.26
N THR A 152 10.12 -15.45 1.17
CA THR A 152 9.00 -16.07 1.87
C THR A 152 9.41 -16.60 3.24
N SER A 153 8.46 -16.65 4.18
CA SER A 153 8.62 -17.28 5.51
C SER A 153 9.16 -18.71 5.43
N ASP A 154 8.71 -19.44 4.41
CA ASP A 154 8.93 -20.88 4.29
C ASP A 154 10.24 -21.23 3.57
N GLY A 155 10.89 -20.25 2.93
CA GLY A 155 12.17 -20.38 2.21
C GLY A 155 12.17 -21.26 0.94
N ASN A 156 11.13 -22.07 0.73
CA ASN A 156 11.08 -23.14 -0.29
C ASN A 156 11.25 -22.66 -1.74
N TYR A 157 10.82 -21.44 -2.06
CA TYR A 157 10.89 -20.86 -3.42
C TYR A 157 11.04 -19.33 -3.38
N LYS A 158 11.67 -18.76 -4.42
CA LYS A 158 11.69 -17.30 -4.65
C LYS A 158 10.39 -16.81 -5.29
N VAL A 159 9.88 -15.65 -4.88
CA VAL A 159 8.77 -14.96 -5.56
C VAL A 159 9.30 -13.77 -6.36
N GLU A 160 9.27 -13.85 -7.69
CA GLU A 160 9.79 -12.83 -8.59
C GLU A 160 8.68 -11.84 -9.00
N ILE A 161 8.78 -10.60 -8.49
CA ILE A 161 7.88 -9.47 -8.78
C ILE A 161 8.28 -8.73 -10.06
N GLY A 162 9.59 -8.74 -10.38
CA GLY A 162 10.16 -8.00 -11.50
C GLY A 162 10.30 -6.52 -11.17
N ASP A 163 9.69 -5.68 -12.00
CA ASP A 163 9.54 -4.23 -11.84
C ASP A 163 8.54 -3.84 -10.72
N LEU A 164 8.56 -2.58 -10.31
CA LEU A 164 7.65 -2.03 -9.28
C LEU A 164 6.30 -1.52 -9.85
N GLU A 165 6.02 -1.68 -11.14
CA GLU A 165 4.69 -1.34 -11.66
C GLU A 165 3.64 -2.36 -11.20
N ASN A 166 2.38 -1.92 -11.13
CA ASN A 166 1.20 -2.77 -10.95
C ASN A 166 1.24 -3.67 -9.68
N ILE A 167 1.94 -3.24 -8.63
CA ILE A 167 2.10 -3.91 -7.32
C ILE A 167 0.79 -4.56 -6.83
N ASP A 168 -0.32 -3.82 -6.78
CA ASP A 168 -1.61 -4.32 -6.29
C ASP A 168 -2.12 -5.54 -7.08
N PHE A 169 -1.86 -5.59 -8.39
CA PHE A 169 -2.21 -6.74 -9.23
C PHE A 169 -1.25 -7.92 -9.00
N LYS A 170 0.05 -7.65 -8.86
CA LYS A 170 1.09 -8.68 -8.66
C LYS A 170 0.93 -9.39 -7.30
N VAL A 171 0.80 -8.64 -6.21
CA VAL A 171 0.59 -9.19 -4.85
C VAL A 171 -0.72 -9.97 -4.77
N LYS A 172 -1.81 -9.42 -5.31
CA LYS A 172 -3.12 -10.12 -5.38
C LYS A 172 -3.10 -11.35 -6.27
N GLY A 173 -2.35 -11.30 -7.37
CA GLY A 173 -2.10 -12.44 -8.27
C GLY A 173 -1.40 -13.58 -7.53
N PHE A 174 -0.31 -13.26 -6.81
CA PHE A 174 0.38 -14.23 -5.96
C PHE A 174 -0.56 -14.85 -4.91
N LYS A 175 -1.29 -14.03 -4.14
CA LYS A 175 -2.25 -14.53 -3.14
C LYS A 175 -3.30 -15.46 -3.75
N THR A 176 -3.83 -15.11 -4.92
CA THR A 176 -4.77 -15.96 -5.68
C THR A 176 -4.15 -17.30 -6.13
N PHE A 177 -2.83 -17.34 -6.36
CA PHE A 177 -2.11 -18.57 -6.67
C PHE A 177 -1.92 -19.45 -5.43
N VAL A 178 -1.54 -18.86 -4.28
CA VAL A 178 -1.43 -19.59 -3.00
C VAL A 178 -2.75 -20.27 -2.68
N GLU A 179 -3.85 -19.51 -2.62
CA GLU A 179 -5.20 -19.95 -2.28
C GLU A 179 -5.74 -21.09 -3.16
N LYS A 180 -5.27 -21.20 -4.41
CA LYS A 180 -5.82 -22.13 -5.42
C LYS A 180 -4.92 -23.30 -5.81
N TYR A 181 -3.61 -23.18 -5.62
CA TYR A 181 -2.64 -24.16 -6.08
C TYR A 181 -1.75 -24.66 -4.93
N LEU A 182 -1.16 -23.78 -4.13
CA LEU A 182 -0.26 -24.18 -3.03
C LEU A 182 -0.99 -24.79 -1.83
N VAL A 183 -2.29 -24.50 -1.65
CA VAL A 183 -3.14 -25.22 -0.69
C VAL A 183 -3.29 -26.71 -1.04
N TYR A 184 -3.10 -27.09 -2.33
CA TYR A 184 -3.34 -28.45 -2.84
C TYR A 184 -2.09 -29.13 -3.42
N GLN A 185 -0.94 -28.47 -3.45
CA GLN A 185 0.33 -29.02 -3.93
C GLN A 185 1.47 -28.68 -2.98
N ASN A 186 2.45 -29.58 -2.87
CA ASN A 186 3.60 -29.39 -1.99
C ASN A 186 4.43 -28.15 -2.43
N PRO A 187 4.65 -27.15 -1.56
CA PRO A 187 5.46 -25.96 -1.89
C PRO A 187 6.86 -26.28 -2.46
N ASN A 188 7.45 -27.40 -2.03
CA ASN A 188 8.81 -27.83 -2.41
C ASN A 188 8.90 -28.27 -3.88
N LYS A 189 7.77 -28.43 -4.57
CA LYS A 189 7.68 -28.67 -6.02
C LYS A 189 8.19 -27.51 -6.86
N TYR A 190 8.14 -26.29 -6.32
CA TYR A 190 8.52 -25.08 -7.02
C TYR A 190 9.87 -24.56 -6.52
N LYS A 191 10.66 -24.01 -7.45
CA LYS A 191 11.92 -23.30 -7.16
C LYS A 191 11.75 -21.78 -7.27
N LYS A 192 10.86 -21.34 -8.16
CA LYS A 192 10.53 -19.93 -8.39
C LYS A 192 9.07 -19.78 -8.81
N ILE A 193 8.39 -18.77 -8.29
CA ILE A 193 7.08 -18.33 -8.74
C ILE A 193 7.22 -16.90 -9.27
N SER A 194 6.94 -16.68 -10.55
CA SER A 194 7.10 -15.40 -11.23
C SER A 194 5.73 -14.76 -11.50
N VAL A 195 5.51 -13.58 -10.93
CA VAL A 195 4.28 -12.78 -11.09
C VAL A 195 4.53 -11.45 -11.81
N LYS A 196 5.74 -11.25 -12.35
CA LYS A 196 6.12 -10.06 -13.13
C LYS A 196 5.37 -9.94 -14.47
N TYR A 197 4.84 -11.04 -14.99
CA TYR A 197 4.17 -11.07 -16.29
C TYR A 197 2.70 -10.68 -16.17
N ASN A 198 2.26 -9.73 -17.00
CA ASN A 198 0.87 -9.29 -17.00
C ASN A 198 -0.09 -10.45 -17.35
N ASN A 199 -1.15 -10.59 -16.54
CA ASN A 199 -2.18 -11.63 -16.62
C ASN A 199 -1.73 -13.10 -16.52
N GLN A 200 -0.44 -13.41 -16.29
CA GLN A 200 0.03 -14.79 -16.16
C GLN A 200 0.99 -15.00 -14.98
N ILE A 201 0.92 -16.17 -14.37
CA ILE A 201 1.86 -16.62 -13.33
C ILE A 201 2.65 -17.79 -13.89
N VAL A 202 3.99 -17.66 -13.89
CA VAL A 202 4.92 -18.64 -14.45
C VAL A 202 5.69 -19.30 -13.30
N THR A 203 5.58 -20.61 -13.17
CA THR A 203 6.22 -21.37 -12.09
C THR A 203 7.34 -22.26 -12.61
N THR A 204 8.56 -22.06 -12.11
CA THR A 204 9.71 -22.93 -12.39
C THR A 204 9.75 -24.08 -11.38
N LEU A 205 9.76 -25.31 -11.88
CA LEU A 205 9.82 -26.51 -11.05
C LEU A 205 11.18 -26.69 -10.34
N ASN A 206 11.17 -27.44 -9.24
CA ASN A 206 12.36 -27.83 -8.49
C ASN A 206 12.89 -29.18 -9.00
N PRO A 207 14.09 -29.25 -9.64
CA PRO A 207 14.61 -30.49 -10.23
C PRO A 207 15.00 -31.55 -9.19
N TYR A 208 15.06 -31.20 -7.90
CA TYR A 208 15.34 -32.14 -6.81
C TYR A 208 14.08 -32.65 -6.11
N PHE A 209 12.89 -32.18 -6.51
CA PHE A 209 11.63 -32.63 -5.93
C PHE A 209 11.24 -34.01 -6.47
N LYS A 210 11.19 -35.01 -5.59
CA LYS A 210 10.71 -36.35 -5.89
C LYS A 210 9.24 -36.46 -5.48
N GLU A 211 8.35 -36.72 -6.44
CA GLU A 211 6.93 -36.91 -6.15
C GLU A 211 6.67 -38.27 -5.53
N ASN A 212 6.33 -38.29 -4.23
CA ASN A 212 5.72 -39.44 -3.58
C ASN A 212 4.23 -39.50 -4.00
N ASP A 213 3.98 -40.08 -5.18
CA ASP A 213 2.69 -40.11 -5.90
C ASP A 213 1.47 -40.63 -5.11
N SER A 214 1.68 -41.28 -3.97
CA SER A 214 0.63 -41.88 -3.13
C SER A 214 -0.48 -40.89 -2.71
N ILE A 215 -0.19 -39.59 -2.65
CA ILE A 215 -1.15 -38.55 -2.18
C ILE A 215 -1.88 -37.89 -3.36
N LEU A 216 -1.26 -37.79 -4.54
CA LEU A 216 -1.79 -37.01 -5.68
C LEU A 216 -2.95 -37.71 -6.43
N ARG A 217 -3.12 -39.02 -6.25
CA ARG A 217 -4.17 -39.82 -6.95
C ARG A 217 -5.61 -39.37 -6.66
N ASN A 218 -5.84 -38.67 -5.54
CA ASN A 218 -7.18 -38.23 -5.11
C ASN A 218 -7.44 -36.73 -5.37
N ALA A 219 -6.50 -36.00 -5.99
CA ALA A 219 -6.73 -34.61 -6.40
C ALA A 219 -7.53 -34.55 -7.72
N PRO A 220 -8.60 -33.74 -7.83
CA PRO A 220 -9.38 -33.65 -9.06
C PRO A 220 -8.57 -33.01 -10.19
N LYS A 221 -8.37 -33.76 -11.29
CA LYS A 221 -7.77 -33.22 -12.52
C LYS A 221 -8.68 -32.16 -13.13
N ILE A 222 -8.24 -30.89 -13.11
CA ILE A 222 -8.89 -29.80 -13.83
C ILE A 222 -8.16 -29.60 -15.16
N GLU A 223 -8.58 -30.35 -16.18
CA GLU A 223 -8.09 -30.19 -17.55
C GLU A 223 -8.83 -29.01 -18.22
N ILE A 224 -8.07 -28.01 -18.70
CA ILE A 224 -8.63 -26.83 -19.37
C ILE A 224 -8.51 -27.03 -20.89
N LYS A 225 -9.59 -27.49 -21.53
CA LYS A 225 -9.69 -27.50 -22.99
C LYS A 225 -9.87 -26.06 -23.52
N PRO A 226 -9.13 -25.64 -24.58
CA PRO A 226 -9.37 -24.37 -25.24
C PRO A 226 -10.53 -24.50 -26.24
N GLU A 227 -11.67 -23.92 -25.91
CA GLU A 227 -12.84 -23.87 -26.79
C GLU A 227 -12.74 -22.66 -27.72
N VAL A 228 -12.85 -22.89 -29.04
CA VAL A 228 -12.68 -21.87 -30.09
C VAL A 228 -13.89 -21.90 -31.01
N GLU A 229 -14.96 -21.20 -30.65
CA GLU A 229 -16.10 -20.99 -31.55
C GLU A 229 -15.82 -19.84 -32.52
N SER A 230 -15.76 -20.18 -33.81
CA SER A 230 -15.67 -19.23 -34.91
C SER A 230 -17.07 -18.81 -35.38
N HIS A 231 -17.34 -17.50 -35.42
CA HIS A 231 -18.60 -16.95 -35.94
C HIS A 231 -18.37 -15.86 -36.99
N LYS A 232 -18.86 -16.11 -38.21
CA LYS A 232 -19.27 -15.10 -39.20
C LYS A 232 -20.29 -15.75 -40.17
N PRO A 233 -21.07 -14.98 -40.95
CA PRO A 233 -22.47 -14.80 -40.55
C PRO A 233 -23.47 -15.00 -41.68
N GLU A 234 -24.77 -15.08 -41.35
CA GLU A 234 -25.82 -14.79 -42.32
C GLU A 234 -27.04 -14.09 -41.68
N GLU A 235 -27.70 -13.28 -42.49
CA GLU A 235 -28.96 -12.57 -42.19
C GLU A 235 -30.11 -13.27 -42.98
N LYS A 236 -31.42 -13.09 -42.76
CA LYS A 236 -32.21 -12.06 -42.04
C LYS A 236 -33.66 -12.55 -41.81
N LYS A 237 -34.38 -11.90 -40.89
CA LYS A 237 -35.88 -11.84 -40.74
C LYS A 237 -36.61 -13.14 -40.29
N SER A 238 -37.73 -13.06 -39.56
CA SER A 238 -38.40 -11.91 -38.90
C SER A 238 -39.42 -12.34 -37.83
N GLU A 239 -39.51 -11.57 -36.74
CA GLU A 239 -40.66 -11.42 -35.81
C GLU A 239 -41.10 -12.68 -34.99
N THR A 240 -41.70 -12.61 -33.78
CA THR A 240 -42.20 -11.49 -32.95
C THR A 240 -41.95 -11.75 -31.43
N LYS A 241 -42.05 -10.73 -30.57
CA LYS A 241 -42.11 -10.84 -29.08
C LYS A 241 -43.59 -10.85 -28.60
N PRO A 242 -43.98 -11.23 -27.34
CA PRO A 242 -43.32 -10.87 -26.08
C PRO A 242 -43.12 -12.00 -25.01
N GLU A 243 -42.63 -11.58 -23.85
CA GLU A 243 -42.26 -12.31 -22.61
C GLU A 243 -43.48 -12.87 -21.82
N PRO A 244 -43.33 -13.83 -20.87
CA PRO A 244 -42.75 -13.52 -19.55
C PRO A 244 -41.88 -14.63 -18.89
N LYS A 245 -41.42 -14.38 -17.65
CA LYS A 245 -40.47 -15.22 -16.87
C LYS A 245 -41.11 -15.91 -15.67
N LYS A 246 -40.67 -17.16 -15.46
CA LYS A 246 -40.40 -17.90 -14.19
C LYS A 246 -41.28 -17.71 -12.94
N GLU A 247 -41.62 -18.85 -12.35
CA GLU A 247 -42.22 -18.97 -11.01
C GLU A 247 -41.26 -18.79 -9.82
N ILE A 248 -41.82 -18.18 -8.76
CA ILE A 248 -41.77 -18.57 -7.34
C ILE A 248 -40.42 -18.84 -6.65
N LYS A 249 -40.14 -18.01 -5.63
CA LYS A 249 -39.71 -18.46 -4.30
C LYS A 249 -40.65 -17.88 -3.24
N LYS A 250 -40.76 -18.53 -2.07
CA LYS A 250 -41.74 -18.20 -1.01
C LYS A 250 -41.10 -18.30 0.38
N ALA A 251 -41.04 -17.18 1.12
CA ALA A 251 -40.95 -17.12 2.58
C ALA A 251 -41.15 -15.65 3.05
N GLU A 252 -41.77 -15.46 4.22
CA GLU A 252 -42.01 -14.17 4.90
C GLU A 252 -41.32 -14.22 6.30
N PRO A 253 -41.12 -13.11 7.05
CA PRO A 253 -42.25 -12.54 7.81
C PRO A 253 -42.27 -11.00 8.07
N LYS A 254 -43.49 -10.45 8.10
CA LYS A 254 -44.11 -9.48 9.07
C LYS A 254 -43.35 -8.29 9.71
N LYS A 255 -44.00 -7.21 10.24
CA LYS A 255 -45.20 -6.39 9.85
C LYS A 255 -45.50 -5.24 10.86
N SER A 256 -45.36 -3.96 10.49
CA SER A 256 -46.01 -2.77 11.15
C SER A 256 -45.70 -1.49 10.35
N LYS A 257 -46.65 -0.72 9.78
CA LYS A 257 -47.67 0.20 10.35
C LYS A 257 -47.09 1.43 11.08
N ALA A 258 -47.54 2.68 10.86
CA ALA A 258 -48.46 3.25 9.85
C ALA A 258 -48.52 4.81 9.86
N LYS A 259 -48.87 5.46 8.71
CA LYS A 259 -49.48 6.84 8.56
C LYS A 259 -48.64 8.05 9.09
N LYS A 260 -48.83 9.35 8.76
CA LYS A 260 -49.62 10.22 7.83
C LYS A 260 -48.89 11.61 7.79
N GLU A 261 -49.03 12.60 6.88
CA GLU A 261 -49.69 12.70 5.56
C GLU A 261 -49.07 13.79 4.62
N THR A 262 -49.44 15.08 4.71
CA THR A 262 -49.23 16.10 3.63
C THR A 262 -49.11 17.57 4.10
N SER A 263 -48.29 18.39 3.41
CA SER A 263 -48.74 19.65 2.70
C SER A 263 -47.58 20.61 2.30
N LYS A 264 -47.90 21.60 1.44
CA LYS A 264 -47.13 22.75 0.88
C LYS A 264 -48.18 23.83 0.47
N PRO A 265 -47.91 25.15 0.24
CA PRO A 265 -46.92 25.63 -0.76
C PRO A 265 -46.40 27.11 -0.68
N LYS A 266 -45.63 27.55 -1.71
CA LYS A 266 -45.40 28.94 -2.23
C LYS A 266 -44.64 30.00 -1.36
N LYS A 267 -44.09 31.12 -1.89
CA LYS A 267 -43.40 31.49 -3.18
C LYS A 267 -42.96 32.98 -3.15
N ILE A 268 -41.79 33.36 -3.75
CA ILE A 268 -41.37 34.65 -4.40
C ILE A 268 -39.80 34.65 -4.56
N GLU A 269 -39.01 35.22 -5.50
CA GLU A 269 -39.11 36.04 -6.78
C GLU A 269 -38.70 37.54 -6.72
N LYS A 270 -38.04 38.19 -7.73
CA LYS A 270 -37.14 37.77 -8.86
C LYS A 270 -36.48 39.04 -9.52
N LYS A 271 -35.41 38.87 -10.34
CA LYS A 271 -34.79 39.80 -11.37
C LYS A 271 -33.82 40.90 -10.86
N SER A 272 -32.87 41.49 -11.65
CA SER A 272 -32.48 41.33 -13.10
C SER A 272 -31.02 41.77 -13.43
N GLU A 273 -30.50 41.36 -14.60
CA GLU A 273 -29.22 41.77 -15.26
C GLU A 273 -29.33 43.09 -16.08
N PRO A 274 -28.22 43.58 -16.72
CA PRO A 274 -28.02 43.30 -18.16
C PRO A 274 -26.57 42.94 -18.62
N LYS A 275 -26.35 42.73 -19.94
CA LYS A 275 -25.24 41.96 -20.56
C LYS A 275 -24.34 42.73 -21.55
N LYS A 276 -23.11 42.22 -21.81
CA LYS A 276 -22.42 41.94 -23.13
C LYS A 276 -20.90 41.68 -22.92
N THR A 277 -20.09 40.97 -23.75
CA THR A 277 -20.25 40.34 -25.10
C THR A 277 -19.41 39.04 -25.24
N SER A 278 -19.48 38.34 -26.39
CA SER A 278 -18.93 37.00 -26.73
C SER A 278 -17.51 37.01 -27.38
N GLN A 279 -16.74 35.90 -27.47
CA GLN A 279 -16.82 34.78 -28.48
C GLN A 279 -15.71 33.70 -28.24
N LYS A 280 -15.59 32.49 -28.87
CA LYS A 280 -16.51 31.50 -29.54
C LYS A 280 -15.73 30.36 -30.29
N LYS A 281 -15.39 29.21 -29.68
CA LYS A 281 -14.93 27.94 -30.34
C LYS A 281 -15.20 26.73 -29.39
N LYS A 282 -16.12 25.80 -29.70
CA LYS A 282 -15.98 24.49 -30.41
C LYS A 282 -14.99 23.50 -29.76
N GLU A 283 -15.46 22.44 -29.08
CA GLU A 283 -15.90 21.11 -29.61
C GLU A 283 -14.70 20.22 -30.02
N THR A 284 -14.23 19.24 -29.22
CA THR A 284 -14.77 17.86 -29.01
C THR A 284 -13.73 17.09 -28.13
N SER A 285 -13.95 15.91 -27.53
CA SER A 285 -15.10 15.04 -27.26
C SER A 285 -14.81 14.17 -26.03
N PHE A 286 -15.84 13.64 -25.35
CA PHE A 286 -15.65 12.62 -24.29
C PHE A 286 -15.31 11.25 -24.90
N LYS A 287 -14.38 10.51 -24.29
CA LYS A 287 -14.28 9.05 -24.44
C LYS A 287 -14.12 8.38 -23.08
N SER A 288 -15.20 7.75 -22.62
CA SER A 288 -15.16 6.76 -21.55
C SER A 288 -14.60 5.44 -22.08
N SER A 289 -13.61 4.87 -21.38
CA SER A 289 -13.11 3.51 -21.60
C SER A 289 -13.60 2.61 -20.46
N SER A 290 -14.22 1.49 -20.81
CA SER A 290 -14.85 0.59 -19.83
C SER A 290 -13.86 -0.40 -19.21
N GLU A 291 -13.92 -0.55 -17.89
CA GLU A 291 -13.15 -1.58 -17.18
C GLU A 291 -13.57 -3.00 -17.62
N LYS A 292 -12.73 -3.66 -18.41
CA LYS A 292 -12.83 -5.11 -18.61
C LYS A 292 -12.03 -5.83 -17.53
N LYS A 293 -12.72 -6.30 -16.48
CA LYS A 293 -12.16 -7.21 -15.47
C LYS A 293 -11.63 -8.49 -16.14
N LYS A 294 -10.31 -8.60 -16.28
CA LYS A 294 -9.62 -9.80 -16.80
C LYS A 294 -9.10 -10.67 -15.65
N LYS A 295 -9.29 -11.99 -15.76
CA LYS A 295 -8.75 -12.99 -14.83
C LYS A 295 -7.33 -13.39 -15.26
N ALA A 296 -6.51 -13.89 -14.33
CA ALA A 296 -5.19 -14.42 -14.64
C ALA A 296 -5.25 -15.89 -15.13
N LYS A 297 -4.26 -16.30 -15.92
CA LYS A 297 -4.01 -17.69 -16.36
C LYS A 297 -2.71 -18.20 -15.71
N VAL A 298 -2.64 -19.48 -15.40
CA VAL A 298 -1.40 -20.11 -14.90
C VAL A 298 -0.73 -20.89 -16.04
N VAL A 299 0.60 -20.82 -16.10
CA VAL A 299 1.45 -21.56 -17.05
C VAL A 299 2.62 -22.17 -16.26
N VAL A 300 2.98 -23.41 -16.58
CA VAL A 300 4.07 -24.16 -15.92
C VAL A 300 5.18 -24.39 -16.93
N GLU A 301 6.43 -24.21 -16.50
CA GLU A 301 7.66 -24.27 -17.32
C GLU A 301 8.82 -24.88 -16.51
#